data_AF-A0A940ZWM5-F1
#
_entry.id   AF-A0A940ZWM5-F1
#
_cell.length_a   1.000
_cell.length_b   1.000
_cell.length_c   1.000
_cell.angle_alpha   90.00
_cell.angle_beta   90.00
_cell.angle_gamma   90.00
#
_symmetry.space_group_name_H-M   'P 1'
#
loop_
_entity.id
_entity.type
_entity.pdbx_description
1 polymer ?
#
loop_
_entity_poly.entity_id
_entity_poly.type
_entity_poly.pdbx_seq_one_letter_code
_entity_poly.pdbx_strand_id
1 'polypeptide(L)'
;MDKRFELSNNKIGAAIQYFREFSGITQGELCKGLCSVATLSRIEAGERDADSLLLETLLERLGRMPNQFELILTDFDYLIYVNREEIKKQLNEKNIEKAEELLLEYELTASSKGNTHMQFIAYSKALMNDLHGGEVTETIDILMEAISYTVPDFKTHMIKDYHLSSSELGIIIEIIQRMILAGITESAKDILEQILEYLELQALSEENNRIYTKVIVLASKLYMQEDNVRKAGELCTKGLERGKGNRRIDYLGDLFYIKARATEEILKQNGIWNTSNEECLKTYLQAYYAYCFCEDQTAADKIKKYLQEVYQWADID
;
A
#
# COMPACT_ATOMS: atom_id res chain seq x y z
N MET A 1 3.24 33.84 35.99
CA MET A 1 4.31 32.87 35.68
C MET A 1 3.62 31.53 35.53
N ASP A 2 3.19 31.23 34.32
CA ASP A 2 2.50 29.98 34.00
C ASP A 2 3.42 29.22 33.07
N LYS A 3 4.21 28.30 33.63
CA LYS A 3 5.02 27.36 32.85
C LYS A 3 4.06 26.33 32.29
N ARG A 4 3.48 26.63 31.12
CA ARG A 4 2.89 25.60 30.26
C ARG A 4 3.94 24.51 30.10
N PHE A 5 3.56 23.27 30.39
CA PHE A 5 4.35 22.08 30.12
C PHE A 5 4.64 22.02 28.61
N GLU A 6 5.77 22.56 28.18
CA GLU A 6 6.39 22.15 26.92
C GLU A 6 6.94 20.74 27.14
N LEU A 7 6.09 19.73 26.94
CA LEU A 7 6.54 18.36 26.75
C LEU A 7 7.38 18.37 25.47
N SER A 8 8.70 18.45 25.63
CA SER A 8 9.61 18.58 24.50
C SER A 8 9.44 17.39 23.54
N ASN A 9 9.13 17.66 22.27
CA ASN A 9 9.25 16.73 21.14
C ASN A 9 10.68 16.19 20.94
N ASN A 10 11.63 16.52 21.82
CA ASN A 10 13.04 16.13 21.78
C ASN A 10 13.26 14.61 21.58
N LYS A 11 12.31 13.76 22.02
CA LYS A 11 12.45 12.30 21.84
C LYS A 11 12.26 11.83 20.41
N ILE A 12 11.35 12.44 19.62
CA ILE A 12 11.10 11.99 18.24
C ILE A 12 12.20 12.45 17.30
N GLY A 13 12.69 13.69 17.47
CA GLY A 13 13.83 14.22 16.74
C GLY A 13 15.07 13.34 16.92
N ALA A 14 15.41 13.01 18.16
CA ALA A 14 16.52 12.12 18.47
C ALA A 14 16.33 10.70 17.90
N ALA A 15 15.10 10.17 17.90
CA ALA A 15 14.82 8.86 17.30
C ALA A 15 14.99 8.87 15.78
N ILE A 16 14.51 9.92 15.09
CA ILE A 16 14.71 10.10 13.65
C ILE A 16 16.20 10.16 13.34
N GLN A 17 16.96 10.96 14.10
CA GLN A 17 18.42 11.03 13.94
C GLN A 17 19.08 9.66 14.11
N TYR A 18 18.76 8.95 15.20
CA TYR A 18 19.33 7.65 15.51
C TYR A 18 19.08 6.64 14.39
N PHE A 19 17.84 6.50 13.93
CA PHE A 19 17.51 5.53 12.87
C PHE A 19 18.08 5.93 11.52
N ARG A 20 18.12 7.23 11.21
CA ARG A 20 18.75 7.74 10.01
C ARG A 20 20.24 7.36 9.96
N GLU A 21 20.97 7.64 11.05
CA GLU A 21 22.40 7.32 11.16
C GLU A 21 22.65 5.81 11.16
N PHE A 22 21.81 5.03 11.86
CA PHE A 22 21.87 3.57 11.87
C PHE A 22 21.72 2.97 10.46
N SER A 23 20.82 3.54 9.65
CA SER A 23 20.57 3.12 8.27
C SER A 23 21.54 3.73 7.25
N GLY A 24 22.48 4.57 7.68
CA GLY A 24 23.45 5.22 6.78
C GLY A 24 22.85 6.27 5.84
N ILE A 25 21.66 6.78 6.15
CA ILE A 25 20.93 7.75 5.31
C ILE A 25 21.38 9.17 5.66
N THR A 26 21.59 10.02 4.67
CA THR A 26 21.89 11.44 4.89
C THR A 26 20.62 12.24 5.17
N GLN A 27 20.74 13.39 5.83
CA GLN A 27 19.59 14.28 6.03
C GLN A 27 18.96 14.70 4.69
N GLY A 28 19.77 14.93 3.66
CA GLY A 28 19.32 15.32 2.32
C GLY A 28 18.51 14.23 1.62
N GLU A 29 18.91 12.96 1.76
CA GLU A 29 18.14 11.82 1.23
C GLU A 29 16.82 11.66 1.97
N LEU A 30 16.83 11.74 3.31
CA LEU A 30 15.63 11.53 4.12
C LEU A 30 14.58 12.63 3.90
N CYS A 31 14.98 13.91 3.94
CA CYS A 31 14.03 15.04 3.87
C CYS A 31 13.65 15.46 2.45
N LYS A 32 14.19 14.80 1.42
CA LYS A 32 13.98 15.17 0.02
C LYS A 32 12.49 15.28 -0.30
N GLY A 33 12.08 16.42 -0.86
CA GLY A 33 10.67 16.70 -1.19
C GLY A 33 9.76 16.96 0.02
N LEU A 34 10.24 16.84 1.26
CA LEU A 34 9.46 17.05 2.47
C LEU A 34 9.78 18.38 3.14
N CYS A 35 11.07 18.65 3.37
CA CYS A 35 11.55 19.90 3.95
C CYS A 35 13.03 20.16 3.61
N SER A 36 13.57 21.29 4.07
CA SER A 36 15.00 21.60 3.90
C SER A 36 15.88 20.81 4.86
N VAL A 37 17.14 20.56 4.48
CA VAL A 37 18.14 19.91 5.37
C VAL A 37 18.29 20.67 6.69
N ALA A 38 18.27 22.00 6.64
CA ALA A 38 18.31 22.84 7.85
C ALA A 38 17.08 22.67 8.73
N THR A 39 15.90 22.45 8.13
CA THR A 39 14.67 22.13 8.86
C THR A 39 14.79 20.78 9.55
N LEU A 40 15.19 19.73 8.82
CA LEU A 40 15.38 18.39 9.41
C LEU A 40 16.43 18.41 10.52
N SER A 41 17.55 19.12 10.34
CA SER A 41 18.58 19.23 11.37
C SER A 41 18.06 19.82 12.69
N ARG A 42 17.18 20.83 12.62
CA ARG A 42 16.55 21.41 13.83
C ARG A 42 15.50 20.48 14.44
N ILE A 43 14.79 19.72 13.61
CA ILE A 43 13.86 18.68 14.09
C ILE A 43 14.64 17.62 14.86
N GLU A 44 15.74 17.11 14.28
CA GLU A 44 16.61 16.10 14.91
C GLU A 44 17.19 16.59 16.24
N ALA A 45 17.58 17.86 16.32
CA ALA A 45 18.07 18.49 17.55
C ALA A 45 16.98 18.83 18.58
N GLY A 46 15.69 18.64 18.25
CA GLY A 46 14.57 19.04 19.10
C GLY A 46 14.37 20.56 19.21
N GLU A 47 14.99 21.34 18.32
CA GLU A 47 14.94 22.81 18.27
C GLU A 47 13.74 23.33 17.45
N ARG A 48 13.05 22.45 16.73
CA ARG A 48 11.92 22.80 15.88
C ARG A 48 10.83 21.74 15.93
N ASP A 49 9.62 22.19 16.23
CA ASP A 49 8.41 21.38 16.05
C ASP A 49 8.07 21.21 14.56
N ALA A 50 7.48 20.06 14.26
CA ALA A 50 7.05 19.67 12.93
C ALA A 50 5.63 19.13 12.98
N ASP A 51 4.92 19.32 11.88
CA ASP A 51 3.61 18.73 11.62
C ASP A 51 3.68 17.20 11.74
N SER A 52 2.63 16.57 12.29
CA SER A 52 2.65 15.14 12.57
C SER A 52 2.80 14.30 11.31
N LEU A 53 2.23 14.73 10.18
CA LEU A 53 2.31 14.03 8.92
C LEU A 53 3.73 14.07 8.34
N LEU A 54 4.45 15.17 8.54
CA LEU A 54 5.87 15.25 8.20
C LEU A 54 6.68 14.25 9.03
N LEU A 55 6.46 14.18 10.34
CA LEU A 55 7.16 13.26 11.23
C LEU A 55 6.85 11.80 10.90
N GLU A 56 5.59 11.46 10.66
CA GLU A 56 5.14 10.14 10.20
C GLU A 56 5.86 9.74 8.91
N THR A 57 5.86 10.63 7.91
CA THR A 57 6.49 10.35 6.61
C THR A 57 8.00 10.11 6.76
N LEU A 58 8.69 10.89 7.59
CA LEU A 58 10.12 10.70 7.88
C LEU A 58 10.39 9.34 8.54
N LEU A 59 9.58 8.94 9.53
CA LEU A 59 9.71 7.64 10.20
C LEU A 59 9.45 6.48 9.24
N GLU A 60 8.44 6.58 8.40
CA GLU A 60 8.10 5.56 7.42
C GLU A 60 9.23 5.36 6.40
N ARG A 61 9.85 6.45 5.91
CA ARG A 61 11.03 6.38 5.05
C ARG A 61 12.23 5.69 5.71
N LEU A 62 12.30 5.70 7.04
CA LEU A 62 13.30 4.97 7.84
C LEU A 62 12.87 3.52 8.17
N GLY A 63 11.77 3.05 7.60
CA GLY A 63 11.22 1.71 7.86
C GLY A 63 10.61 1.56 9.26
N ARG A 64 10.22 2.67 9.89
CA ARG A 64 9.64 2.69 11.24
C ARG A 64 8.15 2.96 11.18
N MET A 65 7.39 2.26 12.02
CA MET A 65 5.95 2.47 12.10
C MET A 65 5.68 3.65 13.05
N PRO A 66 4.94 4.69 12.63
CA PRO A 66 4.72 5.85 13.50
C PRO A 66 4.04 5.51 14.83
N ASN A 67 3.20 4.47 14.87
CA ASN A 67 2.53 3.99 16.09
C ASN A 67 3.48 3.41 17.16
N GLN A 68 4.75 3.20 16.83
CA GLN A 68 5.81 2.84 17.80
C GLN A 68 6.30 4.05 18.59
N PHE A 69 5.85 5.25 18.23
CA PHE A 69 6.28 6.52 18.81
C PHE A 69 5.06 7.28 19.36
N GLU A 70 5.28 7.99 20.46
CA GLU A 70 4.29 8.93 20.99
C GLU A 70 4.43 10.26 20.25
N LEU A 71 3.63 10.45 19.19
CA LEU A 71 3.51 11.73 18.50
C LEU A 71 2.52 12.61 19.25
N ILE A 72 2.97 13.78 19.71
CA ILE A 72 2.11 14.77 20.33
C ILE A 72 1.42 15.56 19.21
N LEU A 73 0.12 15.34 19.06
CA LEU A 73 -0.70 16.05 18.08
C LEU A 73 -1.14 17.41 18.63
N THR A 74 -1.02 18.44 17.82
CA THR A 74 -1.72 19.71 18.05
C THR A 74 -3.20 19.57 17.69
N ASP A 75 -4.04 20.52 18.13
CA ASP A 75 -5.45 20.58 17.73
C ASP A 75 -5.60 20.62 16.19
N PHE A 76 -4.64 21.27 15.51
CA PHE A 76 -4.58 21.31 14.06
C PHE A 76 -4.25 19.95 13.46
N ASP A 77 -3.21 19.26 13.95
CA ASP A 77 -2.83 17.93 13.45
C ASP A 77 -4.00 16.94 13.58
N TYR A 78 -4.68 16.95 14.73
CA TYR A 78 -5.84 16.10 14.98
C TYR A 78 -7.00 16.41 14.03
N LEU A 79 -7.34 17.69 13.84
CA LEU A 79 -8.40 18.11 12.91
C LEU A 79 -8.11 17.63 11.48
N ILE A 80 -6.88 17.82 11.02
CA ILE A 80 -6.43 17.43 9.69
C ILE A 80 -6.46 15.91 9.53
N TYR A 81 -5.99 15.16 10.53
CA TYR A 81 -6.07 13.70 10.54
C TYR A 81 -7.53 13.21 10.39
N VAL A 82 -8.45 13.72 11.22
CA VAL A 82 -9.87 13.35 11.17
C VAL A 82 -10.47 13.67 9.80
N ASN A 83 -10.17 14.84 9.23
CA ASN A 83 -10.67 15.20 7.92
C ASN A 83 -10.15 14.24 6.82
N ARG A 84 -8.87 13.85 6.86
CA ARG A 84 -8.32 12.85 5.90
C ARG A 84 -9.01 11.50 6.01
N GLU A 85 -9.26 11.02 7.22
CA GLU A 85 -9.94 9.74 7.43
C GLU A 85 -11.38 9.79 6.91
N GLU A 86 -12.09 10.90 7.12
CA GLU A 86 -13.44 11.07 6.58
C GLU A 86 -13.43 11.16 5.05
N ILE A 87 -12.50 11.90 4.43
CA ILE A 87 -12.34 11.94 2.97
C ILE A 87 -12.10 10.53 2.42
N LYS A 88 -11.15 9.77 3.01
CA LYS A 88 -10.87 8.38 2.60
C LYS A 88 -12.12 7.51 2.70
N LYS A 89 -12.88 7.66 3.79
CA LYS A 89 -14.14 6.92 3.98
C LYS A 89 -15.15 7.25 2.89
N GLN A 90 -15.41 8.53 2.63
CA GLN A 90 -16.38 8.94 1.60
C GLN A 90 -15.96 8.50 0.19
N LEU A 91 -14.66 8.53 -0.13
CA LEU A 91 -14.13 7.98 -1.38
C LEU A 91 -14.35 6.46 -1.48
N ASN A 92 -14.11 5.71 -0.40
CA ASN A 92 -14.35 4.27 -0.35
C ASN A 92 -15.84 3.91 -0.50
N GLU A 93 -16.72 4.70 0.12
CA GLU A 93 -18.19 4.59 0.01
C GLU A 93 -18.73 5.12 -1.33
N LYS A 94 -17.87 5.65 -2.20
CA LYS A 94 -18.20 6.27 -3.50
C LYS A 94 -19.17 7.44 -3.39
N ASN A 95 -19.17 8.14 -2.25
CA ASN A 95 -19.94 9.35 -2.05
C ASN A 95 -19.14 10.57 -2.54
N ILE A 96 -19.18 10.80 -3.86
CA ILE A 96 -18.33 11.77 -4.55
C ILE A 96 -18.59 13.19 -4.06
N GLU A 97 -19.85 13.62 -4.00
CA GLU A 97 -20.24 14.99 -3.62
C GLU A 97 -19.70 15.36 -2.23
N LYS A 98 -19.85 14.43 -1.25
CA LYS A 98 -19.35 14.69 0.10
C LYS A 98 -17.83 14.69 0.18
N ALA A 99 -17.17 13.79 -0.56
CA ALA A 99 -15.72 13.76 -0.63
C ALA A 99 -15.15 15.06 -1.21
N GLU A 100 -15.79 15.64 -2.24
CA GLU A 100 -15.39 16.92 -2.84
C GLU A 100 -15.51 18.09 -1.88
N GLU A 101 -16.63 18.19 -1.15
CA GLU A 101 -16.83 19.23 -0.12
C GLU A 101 -15.74 19.19 0.94
N LEU A 102 -15.48 17.99 1.49
CA LEU A 102 -14.46 17.80 2.53
C LEU A 102 -13.05 18.07 2.01
N LEU A 103 -12.75 17.66 0.77
CA LEU A 103 -11.44 17.89 0.16
C LEU A 103 -11.20 19.38 -0.10
N LEU A 104 -12.21 20.14 -0.49
CA LEU A 104 -12.10 21.59 -0.66
C LEU A 104 -11.79 22.28 0.67
N GLU A 105 -12.48 21.90 1.75
CA GLU A 105 -12.21 22.42 3.09
C GLU A 105 -10.77 22.08 3.54
N TYR A 106 -10.34 20.84 3.27
CA TYR A 106 -8.98 20.40 3.55
C TYR A 106 -7.94 21.22 2.76
N GLU A 107 -8.16 21.43 1.46
CA GLU A 107 -7.25 22.19 0.59
C GLU A 107 -7.10 23.64 1.04
N LEU A 108 -8.20 24.31 1.40
CA LEU A 108 -8.19 25.68 1.94
C LEU A 108 -7.40 25.79 3.26
N THR A 109 -7.38 24.72 4.06
CA THR A 109 -6.79 24.72 5.39
C THR A 109 -5.32 24.26 5.39
N ALA A 110 -4.98 23.30 4.53
CA ALA A 110 -3.75 22.50 4.64
C ALA A 110 -2.76 22.68 3.47
N SER A 111 -3.19 23.19 2.31
CA SER A 111 -2.35 23.26 1.09
C SER A 111 -1.02 24.00 1.29
N SER A 112 -0.99 25.02 2.15
CA SER A 112 0.21 25.82 2.45
C SER A 112 1.11 25.23 3.54
N LYS A 113 0.74 24.09 4.16
CA LYS A 113 1.44 23.52 5.32
C LYS A 113 2.61 22.61 4.97
N GLY A 114 2.58 21.99 3.80
CA GLY A 114 3.65 21.12 3.35
C GLY A 114 3.27 20.21 2.19
N ASN A 115 4.29 19.64 1.56
CA ASN A 115 4.13 18.80 0.38
C ASN A 115 3.38 17.49 0.66
N THR A 116 3.40 16.99 1.91
CA THR A 116 2.63 15.82 2.32
C THR A 116 1.11 16.06 2.22
N HIS A 117 0.64 17.29 2.50
CA HIS A 117 -0.76 17.64 2.31
C HIS A 117 -1.11 17.78 0.82
N MET A 118 -0.22 18.40 0.02
CA MET A 118 -0.41 18.53 -1.43
C MET A 118 -0.47 17.17 -2.13
N GLN A 119 0.41 16.24 -1.75
CA GLN A 119 0.35 14.85 -2.19
C GLN A 119 -1.02 14.24 -1.91
N PHE A 120 -1.54 14.38 -0.68
CA PHE A 120 -2.84 13.82 -0.32
C PHE A 120 -4.00 14.46 -1.12
N ILE A 121 -3.93 15.76 -1.38
CA ILE A 121 -4.94 16.47 -2.18
C ILE A 121 -4.94 15.95 -3.61
N ALA A 122 -3.77 15.92 -4.27
CA ALA A 122 -3.65 15.43 -5.63
C ALA A 122 -4.05 13.95 -5.75
N TYR A 123 -3.63 13.11 -4.79
CA TYR A 123 -4.06 11.72 -4.70
C TYR A 123 -5.59 11.58 -4.62
N SER A 124 -6.23 12.38 -3.77
CA SER A 124 -7.69 12.34 -3.62
C SER A 124 -8.41 12.79 -4.90
N LYS A 125 -7.87 13.81 -5.59
CA LYS A 125 -8.36 14.26 -6.91
C LYS A 125 -8.25 13.16 -7.97
N ALA A 126 -7.16 12.38 -7.96
CA ALA A 126 -7.02 11.23 -8.86
C ALA A 126 -8.11 10.18 -8.63
N LEU A 127 -8.39 9.85 -7.36
CA LEU A 127 -9.46 8.90 -7.02
C LEU A 127 -10.84 9.43 -7.40
N MET A 128 -11.09 10.74 -7.26
CA MET A 128 -12.33 11.37 -7.71
C MET A 128 -12.48 11.29 -9.23
N ASN A 129 -11.41 11.47 -9.99
CA ASN A 129 -11.44 11.31 -11.45
C ASN A 129 -11.98 9.94 -11.86
N ASP A 130 -11.48 8.87 -11.22
CA ASP A 130 -11.98 7.50 -11.45
C ASP A 130 -13.47 7.37 -11.12
N LEU A 131 -13.91 7.96 -10.01
CA LEU A 131 -15.31 7.89 -9.57
C LEU A 131 -16.26 8.67 -10.49
N HIS A 132 -15.77 9.75 -11.11
CA HIS A 132 -16.49 10.51 -12.14
C HIS A 132 -16.50 9.82 -13.51
N GLY A 133 -15.80 8.69 -13.66
CA GLY A 133 -15.65 8.01 -14.95
C GLY A 133 -14.71 8.73 -15.91
N GLY A 134 -13.74 9.48 -15.38
CA GLY A 134 -12.68 10.11 -16.16
C GLY A 134 -11.73 9.09 -16.81
N GLU A 135 -10.88 9.59 -17.69
CA GLU A 135 -9.94 8.75 -18.43
C GLU A 135 -8.87 8.16 -17.51
N VAL A 136 -8.61 6.86 -17.62
CA VAL A 136 -7.63 6.14 -16.78
C VAL A 136 -6.23 6.75 -16.92
N THR A 137 -5.87 7.23 -18.11
CA THR A 137 -4.57 7.90 -18.35
C THR A 137 -4.47 9.24 -17.63
N GLU A 138 -5.56 9.99 -17.54
CA GLU A 138 -5.60 11.24 -16.78
C GLU A 138 -5.43 10.97 -15.28
N THR A 139 -6.06 9.91 -14.75
CA THR A 139 -5.82 9.47 -13.36
C THR A 139 -4.34 9.15 -13.13
N ILE A 140 -3.67 8.47 -14.07
CA ILE A 140 -2.23 8.17 -13.96
C ILE A 140 -1.42 9.47 -13.89
N ASP A 141 -1.71 10.45 -14.74
CA ASP A 141 -1.01 11.73 -14.75
C ASP A 141 -1.17 12.48 -13.42
N ILE A 142 -2.39 12.51 -12.85
CA ILE A 142 -2.64 13.13 -11.55
C ILE A 142 -1.92 12.37 -10.43
N LEU A 143 -1.86 11.03 -10.48
CA LEU A 143 -1.10 10.23 -9.49
C LEU A 143 0.42 10.48 -9.59
N MET A 144 0.94 10.66 -10.81
CA MET A 144 2.35 11.03 -11.04
C MET A 144 2.64 12.44 -10.50
N GLU A 145 1.71 13.38 -10.65
CA GLU A 145 1.80 14.69 -10.00
C GLU A 145 1.79 14.52 -8.46
N ALA A 146 0.88 13.72 -7.92
CA ALA A 146 0.73 13.51 -6.48
C ALA A 146 2.01 13.01 -5.82
N ILE A 147 2.66 11.98 -6.37
CA ILE A 147 3.92 11.47 -5.83
C ILE A 147 5.08 12.47 -5.98
N SER A 148 5.05 13.33 -7.00
CA SER A 148 6.11 14.31 -7.25
C SER A 148 6.22 15.38 -6.15
N TYR A 149 5.14 15.65 -5.40
CA TYR A 149 5.20 16.58 -4.27
C TYR A 149 6.19 16.13 -3.20
N THR A 150 6.24 14.83 -2.89
CA THR A 150 7.14 14.29 -1.84
C THR A 150 8.37 13.61 -2.42
N VAL A 151 8.32 13.13 -3.67
CA VAL A 151 9.42 12.49 -4.40
C VAL A 151 9.64 13.23 -5.74
N PRO A 152 10.25 14.43 -5.73
CA PRO A 152 10.26 15.36 -6.88
C PRO A 152 10.96 14.84 -8.13
N ASP A 153 11.81 13.83 -8.00
CA ASP A 153 12.51 13.18 -9.10
C ASP A 153 12.09 11.71 -9.25
N PHE A 154 10.84 11.39 -8.89
CA PHE A 154 10.30 10.04 -8.97
C PHE A 154 10.40 9.48 -10.39
N LYS A 155 11.00 8.29 -10.49
CA LYS A 155 11.16 7.52 -11.72
C LYS A 155 10.74 6.08 -11.46
N THR A 156 9.88 5.57 -12.33
CA THR A 156 9.32 4.23 -12.25
C THR A 156 10.34 3.09 -12.39
N HIS A 157 11.54 3.36 -12.89
CA HIS A 157 12.61 2.37 -13.13
C HIS A 157 13.73 2.37 -12.08
N MET A 158 13.60 3.17 -11.00
CA MET A 158 14.65 3.32 -9.97
C MET A 158 14.09 3.16 -8.54
N ILE A 159 13.02 2.38 -8.34
CA ILE A 159 12.30 2.34 -7.06
C ILE A 159 13.21 1.96 -5.89
N LYS A 160 14.17 1.05 -6.13
CA LYS A 160 15.15 0.58 -5.15
C LYS A 160 16.07 1.66 -4.58
N ASP A 161 16.23 2.79 -5.29
CA ASP A 161 17.16 3.86 -4.91
C ASP A 161 16.48 4.95 -4.06
N TYR A 162 15.18 4.83 -3.79
CA TYR A 162 14.43 5.76 -2.96
C TYR A 162 14.25 5.23 -1.54
N HIS A 163 13.95 6.14 -0.62
CA HIS A 163 13.39 5.83 0.69
C HIS A 163 11.92 6.28 0.67
N LEU A 164 11.01 5.30 0.61
CA LEU A 164 9.59 5.55 0.39
C LEU A 164 8.76 5.30 1.65
N SER A 165 7.81 6.21 1.89
CA SER A 165 6.79 6.10 2.93
C SER A 165 5.65 5.17 2.51
N SER A 166 4.74 4.85 3.44
CA SER A 166 3.57 4.01 3.14
C SER A 166 2.64 4.68 2.14
N SER A 167 2.47 6.00 2.27
CA SER A 167 1.64 6.80 1.35
C SER A 167 2.24 6.85 -0.04
N GLU A 168 3.57 6.96 -0.15
CA GLU A 168 4.29 6.97 -1.43
C GLU A 168 4.17 5.61 -2.13
N LEU A 169 4.42 4.51 -1.42
CA LEU A 169 4.21 3.16 -1.94
C LEU A 169 2.76 2.93 -2.37
N GLY A 170 1.80 3.44 -1.59
CA GLY A 170 0.38 3.40 -1.91
C GLY A 170 0.07 4.03 -3.27
N ILE A 171 0.60 5.24 -3.53
CA ILE A 171 0.41 5.94 -4.82
C ILE A 171 1.01 5.13 -5.96
N ILE A 172 2.21 4.56 -5.81
CA ILE A 172 2.83 3.74 -6.86
C ILE A 172 1.95 2.52 -7.18
N ILE A 173 1.35 1.89 -6.17
CA ILE A 173 0.43 0.76 -6.38
C ILE A 173 -0.83 1.19 -7.13
N GLU A 174 -1.40 2.36 -6.81
CA GLU A 174 -2.56 2.86 -7.56
C GLU A 174 -2.18 3.17 -9.02
N ILE A 175 -0.99 3.73 -9.29
CA ILE A 175 -0.46 3.93 -10.65
C ILE A 175 -0.39 2.59 -11.40
N ILE A 176 0.21 1.56 -10.80
CA ILE A 176 0.30 0.21 -11.38
C ILE A 176 -1.10 -0.30 -11.76
N GLN A 177 -2.06 -0.20 -10.84
CA GLN A 177 -3.42 -0.69 -11.08
C GLN A 177 -4.07 0.01 -12.29
N ARG A 178 -3.89 1.33 -12.43
CA ARG A 178 -4.44 2.07 -13.57
C ARG A 178 -3.68 1.77 -14.86
N MET A 179 -2.37 1.56 -14.80
CA MET A 179 -1.59 1.09 -15.96
C MET A 179 -2.11 -0.26 -16.48
N ILE A 180 -2.43 -1.19 -15.58
CA ILE A 180 -3.04 -2.48 -15.94
C ILE A 180 -4.40 -2.27 -16.60
N LEU A 181 -5.25 -1.40 -16.04
CA LEU A 181 -6.56 -1.06 -16.64
C LEU A 181 -6.43 -0.42 -18.03
N ALA A 182 -5.40 0.39 -18.24
CA ALA A 182 -5.08 1.01 -19.53
C ALA A 182 -4.39 0.05 -20.52
N GLY A 183 -4.13 -1.21 -20.13
CA GLY A 183 -3.46 -2.21 -20.97
C GLY A 183 -1.93 -2.03 -21.08
N ILE A 184 -1.33 -1.18 -20.24
CA ILE A 184 0.12 -0.91 -20.20
C ILE A 184 0.80 -1.93 -19.28
N THR A 185 0.59 -3.22 -19.56
CA THR A 185 0.89 -4.31 -18.63
C THR A 185 2.38 -4.56 -18.40
N GLU A 186 3.20 -4.52 -19.46
CA GLU A 186 4.66 -4.76 -19.35
C GLU A 186 5.33 -3.76 -18.41
N SER A 187 5.10 -2.46 -18.64
CA SER A 187 5.65 -1.42 -17.76
C SER A 187 5.10 -1.53 -16.33
N ALA A 188 3.83 -1.91 -16.15
CA ALA A 188 3.25 -2.11 -14.81
C ALA A 188 3.93 -3.25 -14.06
N LYS A 189 4.27 -4.33 -14.78
CA LYS A 189 5.00 -5.47 -14.26
C LYS A 189 6.44 -5.14 -13.87
N ASP A 190 7.16 -4.38 -14.70
CA ASP A 190 8.53 -3.91 -14.37
C ASP A 190 8.55 -3.09 -13.07
N ILE A 191 7.53 -2.27 -12.83
CA ILE A 191 7.38 -1.49 -11.60
C ILE A 191 7.05 -2.42 -10.42
N LEU A 192 6.14 -3.38 -10.61
CA LEU A 192 5.80 -4.38 -9.58
C LEU A 192 7.02 -5.19 -9.12
N GLU A 193 7.85 -5.65 -10.06
CA GLU A 193 9.06 -6.41 -9.74
C GLU A 193 10.05 -5.59 -8.90
N GLN A 194 10.22 -4.30 -9.22
CA GLN A 194 11.05 -3.41 -8.41
C GLN A 194 10.49 -3.13 -7.02
N ILE A 195 9.16 -3.00 -6.88
CA ILE A 195 8.53 -2.84 -5.54
C ILE A 195 8.70 -4.11 -4.73
N LEU A 196 8.54 -5.29 -5.34
CA LEU A 196 8.76 -6.56 -4.65
C LEU A 196 10.19 -6.65 -4.11
N GLU A 197 11.19 -6.34 -4.94
CA GLU A 197 12.59 -6.31 -4.53
C GLU A 197 12.81 -5.29 -3.40
N TYR A 198 12.26 -4.07 -3.53
CA TYR A 198 12.33 -3.03 -2.50
C TYR A 198 11.76 -3.50 -1.15
N LEU A 199 10.59 -4.13 -1.14
CA LEU A 199 9.92 -4.64 0.06
C LEU A 199 10.59 -5.89 0.63
N GLU A 200 11.36 -6.64 -0.15
CA GLU A 200 12.18 -7.76 0.33
C GLU A 200 13.46 -7.29 1.02
N LEU A 201 14.03 -6.15 0.58
CA LEU A 201 15.22 -5.54 1.20
C LEU A 201 14.91 -4.78 2.49
N GLN A 202 13.77 -4.10 2.58
CA GLN A 202 13.34 -3.35 3.75
C GLN A 202 12.84 -4.31 4.85
N ALA A 203 13.63 -4.49 5.91
CA ALA A 203 13.33 -5.40 7.01
C ALA A 203 11.93 -5.18 7.62
N LEU A 204 11.12 -6.24 7.58
CA LEU A 204 9.84 -6.54 8.24
C LEU A 204 9.26 -5.47 9.19
N SER A 205 8.40 -4.59 8.65
CA SER A 205 7.34 -3.90 9.42
C SER A 205 5.97 -4.51 9.08
N GLU A 206 4.99 -4.41 9.98
CA GLU A 206 3.63 -4.95 9.74
C GLU A 206 2.95 -4.24 8.55
N GLU A 207 3.18 -2.94 8.35
CA GLU A 207 2.64 -2.18 7.21
C GLU A 207 3.31 -2.59 5.89
N ASN A 208 4.64 -2.84 5.91
CA ASN A 208 5.33 -3.40 4.74
C ASN A 208 4.77 -4.77 4.35
N ASN A 209 4.34 -5.58 5.32
CA ASN A 209 3.72 -6.88 5.03
C ASN A 209 2.35 -6.72 4.36
N ARG A 210 1.56 -5.70 4.71
CA ARG A 210 0.27 -5.42 4.04
C ARG A 210 0.47 -5.01 2.59
N ILE A 211 1.37 -4.05 2.37
CA ILE A 211 1.73 -3.57 1.03
C ILE A 211 2.30 -4.74 0.21
N TYR A 212 3.18 -5.54 0.80
CA TYR A 212 3.76 -6.73 0.15
C TYR A 212 2.71 -7.73 -0.32
N THR A 213 1.72 -8.04 0.52
CA THR A 213 0.62 -8.96 0.15
C THR A 213 -0.19 -8.42 -1.02
N LYS A 214 -0.54 -7.12 -1.02
CA LYS A 214 -1.25 -6.47 -2.15
C LYS A 214 -0.43 -6.55 -3.43
N VAL A 215 0.87 -6.24 -3.36
CA VAL A 215 1.80 -6.28 -4.51
C VAL A 215 1.95 -7.70 -5.07
N ILE A 216 2.09 -8.72 -4.21
CA ILE A 216 2.13 -10.12 -4.67
C ILE A 216 0.86 -10.50 -5.40
N VAL A 217 -0.32 -10.16 -4.88
CA VAL A 217 -1.58 -10.50 -5.54
C VAL A 217 -1.67 -9.84 -6.92
N LEU A 218 -1.27 -8.58 -7.06
CA LEU A 218 -1.23 -7.90 -8.34
C LEU A 218 -0.25 -8.56 -9.32
N ALA A 219 0.98 -8.82 -8.88
CA ALA A 219 2.00 -9.48 -9.69
C ALA A 219 1.55 -10.89 -10.12
N SER A 220 1.03 -11.70 -9.20
CA SER A 220 0.54 -13.04 -9.51
C SER A 220 -0.64 -13.02 -10.49
N LYS A 221 -1.54 -12.04 -10.40
CA LYS A 221 -2.63 -11.87 -11.39
C LYS A 221 -2.08 -11.58 -12.80
N LEU A 222 -1.03 -10.76 -12.93
CA LEU A 222 -0.38 -10.50 -14.21
C LEU A 222 0.31 -11.75 -14.77
N TYR A 223 1.10 -12.45 -13.97
CA TYR A 223 1.76 -13.68 -14.43
C TYR A 223 0.75 -14.77 -14.82
N MET A 224 -0.42 -14.84 -14.17
CA MET A 224 -1.50 -15.72 -14.60
C MET A 224 -2.07 -15.33 -15.97
N GLN A 225 -2.14 -14.04 -16.31
CA GLN A 225 -2.61 -13.58 -17.62
C GLN A 225 -1.61 -13.89 -18.75
N GLU A 226 -0.31 -13.94 -18.44
CA GLU A 226 0.76 -14.30 -19.36
C GLU A 226 1.02 -15.82 -19.45
N ASP A 227 0.16 -16.65 -18.85
CA ASP A 227 0.34 -18.11 -18.74
C ASP A 227 1.61 -18.56 -18.00
N ASN A 228 2.24 -17.65 -17.24
CA ASN A 228 3.36 -17.96 -16.36
C ASN A 228 2.86 -18.45 -14.99
N VAL A 229 2.13 -19.56 -15.01
CA VAL A 229 1.47 -20.14 -13.84
C VAL A 229 2.45 -20.55 -12.73
N ARG A 230 3.66 -20.98 -13.11
CA ARG A 230 4.71 -21.35 -12.14
C ARG A 230 5.12 -20.15 -11.29
N LYS A 231 5.42 -19.02 -11.92
CA LYS A 231 5.84 -17.80 -11.22
C LYS A 231 4.73 -17.26 -10.33
N ALA A 232 3.48 -17.26 -10.82
CA ALA A 232 2.33 -16.87 -10.02
C ALA A 232 2.16 -17.72 -8.74
N GLY A 233 2.28 -19.05 -8.86
CA GLY A 233 2.21 -19.98 -7.74
C GLY A 233 3.35 -19.81 -6.72
N GLU A 234 4.58 -19.58 -7.20
CA GLU A 234 5.75 -19.28 -6.35
C GLU A 234 5.55 -17.99 -5.56
N LEU A 235 5.11 -16.91 -6.22
CA LEU A 235 4.82 -15.64 -5.58
C LEU A 235 3.73 -15.78 -4.51
N CYS A 236 2.62 -16.43 -4.83
CA CYS A 236 1.57 -16.67 -3.84
C CYS A 236 2.05 -17.48 -2.65
N THR A 237 2.93 -18.47 -2.86
CA THR A 237 3.54 -19.24 -1.77
C THR A 237 4.41 -18.37 -0.88
N LYS A 238 5.27 -17.52 -1.46
CA LYS A 238 6.06 -16.53 -0.69
C LYS A 238 5.16 -15.58 0.12
N GLY A 239 4.09 -15.07 -0.49
CA GLY A 239 3.12 -14.20 0.17
C GLY A 239 2.46 -14.87 1.38
N LEU A 240 2.03 -16.13 1.23
CA LEU A 240 1.45 -16.91 2.33
C LEU A 240 2.45 -17.18 3.45
N GLU A 241 3.72 -17.46 3.14
CA GLU A 241 4.76 -17.67 4.14
C GLU A 241 5.08 -16.41 4.93
N ARG A 242 5.20 -15.26 4.24
CA ARG A 242 5.44 -13.96 4.90
C ARG A 242 4.23 -13.48 5.71
N GLY A 243 3.02 -13.88 5.31
CA GLY A 243 1.79 -13.59 6.05
C GLY A 243 1.58 -14.41 7.33
N LYS A 244 2.36 -15.49 7.56
CA LYS A 244 2.20 -16.33 8.75
C LYS A 244 2.42 -15.53 10.04
N GLY A 245 1.45 -15.61 10.96
CA GLY A 245 1.50 -14.92 12.25
C GLY A 245 1.10 -13.44 12.19
N ASN A 246 0.74 -12.92 11.02
CA ASN A 246 0.15 -11.59 10.91
C ASN A 246 -1.31 -11.62 11.39
N ARG A 247 -1.75 -10.54 12.04
CA ARG A 247 -3.12 -10.42 12.59
C ARG A 247 -4.14 -10.04 11.52
N ARG A 248 -3.68 -9.51 10.38
CA ARG A 248 -4.55 -9.14 9.26
C ARG A 248 -4.54 -10.21 8.17
N ILE A 249 -5.71 -10.43 7.59
CA ILE A 249 -6.00 -11.47 6.59
C ILE A 249 -6.38 -10.87 5.22
N ASP A 250 -6.19 -9.56 5.05
CA ASP A 250 -6.45 -8.86 3.79
C ASP A 250 -5.71 -9.59 2.65
N TYR A 251 -6.40 -9.82 1.52
CA TYR A 251 -5.88 -10.53 0.33
C TYR A 251 -5.48 -12.00 0.52
N LEU A 252 -5.66 -12.59 1.69
CA LEU A 252 -5.33 -14.00 1.94
C LEU A 252 -6.16 -14.94 1.06
N GLY A 253 -7.44 -14.61 0.84
CA GLY A 253 -8.31 -15.31 -0.10
C GLY A 253 -7.76 -15.29 -1.53
N ASP A 254 -7.30 -14.13 -2.01
CA ASP A 254 -6.68 -14.00 -3.34
C ASP A 254 -5.41 -14.85 -3.48
N LEU A 255 -4.55 -14.85 -2.45
CA LEU A 255 -3.32 -15.65 -2.46
C LEU A 255 -3.62 -17.14 -2.57
N PHE A 256 -4.54 -17.66 -1.76
CA PHE A 256 -4.94 -19.05 -1.83
C PHE A 256 -5.62 -19.38 -3.17
N TYR A 257 -6.51 -18.51 -3.65
CA TYR A 257 -7.23 -18.72 -4.89
C TYR A 257 -6.29 -18.78 -6.11
N ILE A 258 -5.37 -17.82 -6.23
CA ILE A 258 -4.41 -17.79 -7.33
C ILE A 258 -3.45 -18.98 -7.23
N LYS A 259 -2.99 -19.33 -6.03
CA LYS A 259 -2.15 -20.51 -5.82
C LYS A 259 -2.87 -21.80 -6.24
N ALA A 260 -4.14 -21.95 -5.88
CA ALA A 260 -4.94 -23.12 -6.25
C ALA A 260 -5.07 -23.21 -7.77
N ARG A 261 -5.44 -22.11 -8.44
CA ARG A 261 -5.51 -22.06 -9.91
C ARG A 261 -4.19 -22.39 -10.60
N ALA A 262 -3.10 -21.79 -10.14
CA ALA A 262 -1.76 -22.06 -10.67
C ALA A 262 -1.38 -23.55 -10.52
N THR A 263 -1.65 -24.13 -9.34
CA THR A 263 -1.37 -25.54 -9.06
C THR A 263 -2.20 -26.46 -9.94
N GLU A 264 -3.50 -26.18 -10.08
CA GLU A 264 -4.40 -26.92 -10.95
C GLU A 264 -3.92 -26.93 -12.40
N GLU A 265 -3.55 -25.78 -12.95
CA GLU A 265 -3.07 -25.67 -14.33
C GLU A 265 -1.78 -26.48 -14.53
N ILE A 266 -0.83 -26.40 -13.59
CA ILE A 266 0.40 -27.21 -13.63
C ILE A 266 0.09 -28.71 -13.59
N LEU A 267 -0.85 -29.14 -12.74
CA LEU A 267 -1.24 -30.55 -12.65
C LEU A 267 -1.90 -31.06 -13.93
N LYS A 268 -2.73 -30.22 -14.58
CA LYS A 268 -3.36 -30.51 -15.87
C LYS A 268 -2.32 -30.60 -16.99
N GLN A 269 -1.40 -29.64 -17.08
CA GLN A 269 -0.29 -29.64 -18.05
C GLN A 269 0.60 -30.89 -17.93
N ASN A 270 0.83 -31.36 -16.70
CA ASN A 270 1.61 -32.56 -16.43
C ASN A 270 0.83 -33.88 -16.54
N GLY A 271 -0.49 -33.83 -16.79
CA GLY A 271 -1.34 -35.02 -16.94
C GLY A 271 -1.60 -35.82 -15.66
N ILE A 272 -1.30 -35.27 -14.48
CA ILE A 272 -1.42 -35.93 -13.17
C ILE A 272 -2.58 -35.40 -12.31
N TRP A 273 -3.45 -34.58 -12.90
CA TRP A 273 -4.60 -33.99 -12.21
C TRP A 273 -5.45 -35.01 -11.44
N ASN A 274 -5.87 -36.09 -12.09
CA ASN A 274 -6.78 -37.09 -11.49
C ASN A 274 -6.18 -37.82 -10.29
N THR A 275 -4.85 -37.80 -10.12
CA THR A 275 -4.14 -38.49 -9.04
C THR A 275 -3.63 -37.56 -7.94
N SER A 276 -3.71 -36.24 -8.12
CA SER A 276 -3.05 -35.27 -7.23
C SER A 276 -3.86 -33.98 -7.00
N ASN A 277 -5.16 -34.00 -7.25
CA ASN A 277 -6.03 -32.82 -7.09
C ASN A 277 -6.42 -32.51 -5.63
N GLU A 278 -6.22 -33.43 -4.68
CA GLU A 278 -6.63 -33.26 -3.27
C GLU A 278 -5.99 -32.04 -2.60
N GLU A 279 -4.70 -31.81 -2.82
CA GLU A 279 -4.00 -30.66 -2.24
C GLU A 279 -4.48 -29.33 -2.85
N CYS A 280 -4.81 -29.36 -4.14
CA CYS A 280 -5.40 -28.23 -4.83
C CYS A 280 -6.81 -27.92 -4.29
N LEU A 281 -7.63 -28.95 -4.05
CA LEU A 281 -8.95 -28.81 -3.42
C LEU A 281 -8.84 -28.16 -2.03
N LYS A 282 -7.91 -28.61 -1.19
CA LYS A 282 -7.65 -27.99 0.12
C LYS A 282 -7.32 -26.50 0.00
N THR A 283 -6.51 -26.13 -1.00
CA THR A 283 -6.12 -24.74 -1.23
C THR A 283 -7.32 -23.90 -1.70
N TYR A 284 -8.21 -24.43 -2.55
CA TYR A 284 -9.46 -23.76 -2.90
C TYR A 284 -10.41 -23.58 -1.71
N LEU A 285 -10.53 -24.59 -0.84
CA LEU A 285 -11.33 -24.47 0.38
C LEU A 285 -10.77 -23.40 1.33
N GLN A 286 -9.44 -23.31 1.47
CA GLN A 286 -8.81 -22.22 2.23
C GLN A 286 -9.16 -20.85 1.64
N ALA A 287 -9.14 -20.70 0.32
CA ALA A 287 -9.56 -19.48 -0.34
C ALA A 287 -11.04 -19.16 -0.07
N TYR A 288 -11.92 -20.15 -0.21
CA TYR A 288 -13.36 -20.02 0.05
C TYR A 288 -13.64 -19.51 1.47
N TYR A 289 -13.11 -20.19 2.49
CA TYR A 289 -13.33 -19.80 3.88
C TYR A 289 -12.71 -18.44 4.22
N ALA A 290 -11.56 -18.10 3.62
CA ALA A 290 -10.98 -16.77 3.78
C ALA A 290 -11.90 -15.68 3.20
N TYR A 291 -12.50 -15.89 2.02
CA TYR A 291 -13.47 -14.94 1.46
C TYR A 291 -14.76 -14.85 2.26
N CYS A 292 -15.30 -15.97 2.75
CA CYS A 292 -16.47 -15.96 3.64
C CYS A 292 -16.21 -15.17 4.91
N PHE A 293 -15.05 -15.35 5.53
CA PHE A 293 -14.66 -14.61 6.73
C PHE A 293 -14.53 -13.10 6.46
N CYS A 294 -14.02 -12.72 5.29
CA CYS A 294 -13.91 -11.32 4.86
C CYS A 294 -15.21 -10.72 4.29
N GLU A 295 -16.35 -11.43 4.40
CA GLU A 295 -17.66 -11.04 3.88
C GLU A 295 -17.71 -10.80 2.36
N ASP A 296 -16.72 -11.28 1.59
CA ASP A 296 -16.73 -11.24 0.12
C ASP A 296 -17.48 -12.45 -0.45
N GLN A 297 -18.82 -12.38 -0.36
CA GLN A 297 -19.70 -13.44 -0.84
C GLN A 297 -19.58 -13.65 -2.35
N THR A 298 -19.25 -12.61 -3.11
CA THR A 298 -19.12 -12.72 -4.57
C THR A 298 -17.94 -13.60 -4.95
N ALA A 299 -16.78 -13.43 -4.29
CA ALA A 299 -15.63 -14.30 -4.51
C ALA A 299 -15.87 -15.72 -3.95
N ALA A 300 -16.49 -15.83 -2.78
CA ALA A 300 -16.80 -17.12 -2.15
C ALA A 300 -17.73 -17.98 -3.03
N ASP A 301 -18.83 -17.40 -3.53
CA ASP A 301 -19.80 -18.10 -4.38
C ASP A 301 -19.19 -18.58 -5.69
N LYS A 302 -18.28 -17.81 -6.28
CA LYS A 302 -17.53 -18.22 -7.48
C LYS A 302 -16.72 -19.48 -7.22
N ILE A 303 -16.04 -19.56 -6.08
CA ILE A 303 -15.27 -20.75 -5.71
C ILE A 303 -16.20 -21.92 -5.40
N LYS A 304 -17.28 -21.71 -4.63
CA LYS A 304 -18.26 -22.74 -4.30
C LYS A 304 -18.83 -23.39 -5.57
N LYS A 305 -19.28 -22.57 -6.52
CA LYS A 305 -19.79 -23.04 -7.81
C LYS A 305 -18.73 -23.84 -8.59
N TYR A 306 -17.50 -23.34 -8.64
CA TYR A 306 -16.40 -24.03 -9.33
C TYR A 306 -16.10 -25.40 -8.72
N LEU A 307 -16.06 -25.50 -7.40
CA LEU A 307 -15.81 -26.76 -6.69
C LEU A 307 -16.95 -27.77 -6.87
N GLN A 308 -18.21 -27.32 -6.93
CA GLN A 308 -19.34 -28.18 -7.23
C GLN A 308 -19.29 -28.73 -8.67
N GLU A 309 -18.93 -27.89 -9.65
CA GLU A 309 -18.92 -28.26 -11.06
C GLU A 309 -17.71 -29.13 -11.45
N VAL A 310 -16.51 -28.77 -10.98
CA VAL A 310 -15.24 -29.39 -11.41
C VAL A 310 -14.78 -30.49 -10.46
N TYR A 311 -14.95 -30.30 -9.16
CA TYR A 311 -14.52 -31.27 -8.14
C TYR A 311 -15.65 -32.17 -7.65
N GLN A 312 -16.90 -31.95 -8.09
CA GLN A 312 -18.09 -32.67 -7.62
C GLN A 312 -18.24 -32.61 -6.09
N TRP A 313 -17.71 -31.55 -5.48
CA TRP A 313 -17.68 -31.39 -4.03
C TRP A 313 -18.96 -30.67 -3.57
N ALA A 314 -19.95 -31.46 -3.13
CA ALA A 314 -21.29 -30.98 -2.80
C ALA A 314 -21.42 -30.42 -1.37
N ASP A 315 -20.59 -30.89 -0.43
CA ASP A 315 -20.64 -30.48 0.98
C ASP A 315 -19.74 -29.25 1.22
N ILE A 316 -20.22 -28.08 0.78
CA ILE A 316 -19.63 -26.76 1.08
C ILE A 316 -20.70 -25.92 1.79
N ASP A 317 -21.00 -26.26 3.03
CA ASP A 317 -21.81 -25.44 3.95
C ASP A 317 -21.12 -25.38 5.31
#